data_AF-A0A2A4J6Y7-F1
#
_entry.id   AF-A0A2A4J6Y7-F1
#
_cell.length_a   1.000
_cell.length_b   1.000
_cell.length_c   1.000
_cell.angle_alpha   90.00
_cell.angle_beta   90.00
_cell.angle_gamma   90.00
#
_symmetry.space_group_name_H-M   'P 1'
#
loop_
_entity.id
_entity.type
_entity.pdbx_description
1 polymer ?
#
loop_
_entity_poly.entity_id
_entity_poly.type
_entity_poly.pdbx_seq_one_letter_code
_entity_poly.pdbx_strand_id
1 'polypeptide(L)'
;MFVVGGIIIAQTGAMFQIWGDLALMISASFLLFTNLAFATKIINVVVRSHEIQEIIDEADSDLLAEDRNLGIEIIKSCNVETTRSICLYSLLSGVTVFGWAASAEKNQLPLRAWYPYDASKSPAYELTYFNQSSAVTAAALVNVCLDTLVTSLIAVCRCRLRLVALSLRTLCQGIPLPDK
;
A
#
# COMPACT_ATOMS: atom_id res chain seq x y z
N MET A 1 -4.34 -4.18 -13.71
CA MET A 1 -3.18 -4.65 -14.51
C MET A 1 -2.99 -3.86 -15.80
N PHE A 2 -3.99 -3.81 -16.70
CA PHE A 2 -3.86 -3.12 -18.00
C PHE A 2 -3.47 -1.64 -17.92
N VAL A 3 -4.03 -0.88 -16.96
CA VAL A 3 -3.72 0.56 -16.79
C VAL A 3 -2.26 0.80 -16.39
N VAL A 4 -1.73 0.02 -15.43
CA VAL A 4 -0.35 0.15 -14.95
C VAL A 4 0.66 -0.29 -16.02
N GLY A 5 0.36 -1.37 -16.74
CA GLY A 5 1.18 -1.81 -17.88
C GLY A 5 1.26 -0.76 -18.99
N GLY A 6 0.13 -0.11 -19.31
CA GLY A 6 0.10 1.00 -20.28
C GLY A 6 0.95 2.20 -19.85
N ILE A 7 0.94 2.54 -18.56
CA ILE A 7 1.76 3.63 -17.99
C ILE A 7 3.26 3.32 -18.13
N ILE A 8 3.69 2.09 -17.84
CA ILE A 8 5.10 1.69 -17.95
C ILE A 8 5.58 1.73 -19.40
N ILE A 9 4.76 1.24 -20.34
CA ILE A 9 5.09 1.26 -21.77
C ILE A 9 5.21 2.71 -22.27
N ALA A 10 4.25 3.58 -21.92
CA ALA A 10 4.28 4.99 -22.30
C ALA A 10 5.48 5.74 -21.72
N GLN A 11 5.86 5.48 -20.46
CA GLN A 11 7.03 6.10 -19.82
C GLN A 11 8.35 5.59 -20.43
N THR A 12 8.42 4.32 -20.79
CA THR A 12 9.58 3.76 -21.49
C THR A 12 9.77 4.44 -22.85
N GLY A 13 8.68 4.64 -23.60
CA GLY A 13 8.70 5.40 -24.87
C GLY A 13 9.11 6.86 -24.70
N ALA A 14 8.61 7.53 -23.66
CA ALA A 14 9.02 8.90 -23.33
C ALA A 14 10.52 8.99 -23.00
N MET A 15 11.07 7.99 -22.31
CA MET A 15 12.50 7.94 -21.94
C MET A 15 13.42 7.85 -23.17
N PHE A 16 12.99 7.19 -24.24
CA PHE A 16 13.70 7.18 -25.52
C PHE A 16 13.65 8.52 -26.27
N GLN A 17 12.57 9.29 -26.11
CA GLN A 17 12.43 10.60 -26.79
C GLN A 17 13.25 11.70 -26.13
N ILE A 18 13.43 11.66 -24.81
CA ILE A 18 14.21 12.63 -24.02
C ILE A 18 15.70 12.26 -23.94
N TRP A 19 16.15 11.32 -24.76
CA TRP A 19 17.51 10.81 -24.75
C TRP A 19 18.51 11.92 -25.05
N GLY A 20 19.44 12.17 -24.11
CA GLY A 20 20.47 13.20 -24.22
C GLY A 20 20.32 14.36 -23.23
N ASP A 21 19.14 14.56 -22.63
CA ASP A 21 18.95 15.51 -21.52
C ASP A 21 19.04 14.77 -20.17
N LEU A 22 20.20 14.84 -19.53
CA LEU A 22 20.48 14.13 -18.29
C LEU A 22 19.49 14.50 -17.16
N ALA A 23 19.11 15.78 -17.05
CA ALA A 23 18.23 16.24 -15.98
C ALA A 23 16.82 15.69 -16.17
N LEU A 24 16.32 15.70 -17.41
CA LEU A 24 15.00 15.18 -17.74
C LEU A 24 14.95 13.65 -17.68
N MET A 25 16.03 12.97 -18.05
CA MET A 25 16.15 11.51 -17.94
C MET A 25 16.14 11.03 -16.49
N ILE A 26 16.82 11.72 -15.57
CA ILE A 26 16.85 11.35 -14.13
C ILE A 26 15.44 11.41 -13.53
N SER A 27 14.71 12.50 -13.78
CA SER A 27 13.34 12.67 -13.26
C SER A 27 12.37 11.64 -13.84
N ALA A 28 12.45 11.36 -15.14
CA ALA A 28 11.65 10.32 -15.80
C ALA A 28 11.98 8.90 -15.28
N SER A 29 13.27 8.61 -15.04
CA SER A 29 13.72 7.31 -14.52
C SER A 29 13.20 7.04 -13.11
N PHE A 30 13.23 8.06 -12.24
CA PHE A 30 12.71 7.95 -10.87
C PHE A 30 11.22 7.57 -10.86
N LEU A 31 10.44 8.20 -11.74
CA LEU A 31 9.03 7.92 -11.91
C LEU A 31 8.79 6.50 -12.47
N LEU A 32 9.59 6.08 -13.45
CA LEU A 32 9.50 4.76 -14.05
C LEU A 32 9.78 3.65 -13.03
N PHE A 33 10.85 3.78 -12.25
CA PHE A 33 11.16 2.81 -11.19
C PHE A 33 10.10 2.77 -10.09
N THR A 34 9.53 3.93 -9.74
CA THR A 34 8.41 3.99 -8.79
C THR A 34 7.20 3.20 -9.31
N ASN A 35 6.83 3.37 -10.58
CA ASN A 35 5.71 2.64 -11.18
C ASN A 35 6.01 1.15 -11.34
N LEU A 36 7.25 0.76 -11.62
CA LEU A 36 7.65 -0.64 -11.69
C LEU A 36 7.57 -1.33 -10.32
N ALA A 37 8.04 -0.67 -9.26
CA ALA A 37 7.91 -1.16 -7.90
C ALA A 37 6.44 -1.32 -7.49
N PHE A 38 5.61 -0.33 -7.79
CA PHE A 38 4.17 -0.38 -7.57
C PHE A 38 3.49 -1.55 -8.33
N ALA A 39 3.81 -1.73 -9.61
CA ALA A 39 3.31 -2.84 -10.41
C ALA A 39 3.69 -4.19 -9.80
N THR A 40 4.93 -4.32 -9.34
CA THR A 40 5.44 -5.54 -8.69
C THR A 40 4.66 -5.84 -7.41
N LYS A 41 4.35 -4.83 -6.58
CA LYS A 41 3.51 -5.01 -5.38
C LYS A 41 2.11 -5.52 -5.73
N ILE A 42 1.44 -4.92 -6.73
CA ILE A 42 0.11 -5.37 -7.16
C ILE A 42 0.19 -6.82 -7.65
N ILE A 43 1.14 -7.16 -8.52
CA ILE A 43 1.29 -8.52 -9.06
C ILE A 43 1.49 -9.51 -7.90
N ASN A 44 2.36 -9.18 -6.95
CA ASN A 44 2.63 -10.02 -5.80
C ASN A 44 1.35 -10.28 -4.98
N VAL A 45 0.61 -9.23 -4.62
CA VAL A 45 -0.63 -9.37 -3.83
C VAL A 45 -1.73 -10.10 -4.60
N VAL A 46 -1.88 -9.86 -5.91
CA VAL A 46 -2.89 -10.54 -6.72
C VAL A 46 -2.57 -12.03 -6.87
N VAL A 47 -1.31 -12.36 -7.16
CA VAL A 47 -0.87 -13.77 -7.31
C VAL A 47 -1.03 -14.53 -6.00
N ARG A 48 -0.73 -13.89 -4.86
CA ARG A 48 -0.82 -14.50 -3.52
C ARG A 48 -2.15 -14.22 -2.81
N SER A 49 -3.16 -13.71 -3.51
CA SER A 49 -4.41 -13.26 -2.89
C SER A 49 -5.13 -14.37 -2.12
N HIS A 50 -5.06 -15.60 -2.62
CA HIS A 50 -5.62 -16.78 -1.93
C HIS A 50 -4.89 -17.08 -0.62
N GLU A 51 -3.56 -17.18 -0.66
CA GLU A 51 -2.73 -17.41 0.54
C GLU A 51 -2.92 -16.29 1.57
N ILE A 52 -3.02 -15.03 1.11
CA ILE A 52 -3.29 -13.88 1.98
C ILE A 52 -4.65 -14.01 2.65
N GLN A 53 -5.69 -14.43 1.91
CA GLN A 53 -7.02 -14.62 2.45
C GLN A 53 -7.03 -15.75 3.50
N GLU A 54 -6.35 -16.87 3.24
CA GLU A 54 -6.23 -17.97 4.20
C GLU A 54 -5.56 -17.51 5.51
N ILE A 55 -4.49 -16.71 5.42
CA ILE A 55 -3.82 -16.14 6.61
C ILE A 55 -4.77 -15.25 7.41
N ILE A 56 -5.60 -14.45 6.72
CA ILE A 56 -6.58 -13.57 7.36
C ILE A 56 -7.67 -14.40 8.05
N ASP A 57 -8.22 -15.40 7.37
CA ASP A 57 -9.31 -16.23 7.89
C ASP A 57 -8.85 -17.06 9.09
N GLU A 58 -7.65 -17.65 9.04
CA GLU A 58 -7.06 -18.38 10.15
C GLU A 58 -6.83 -17.46 11.36
N ALA A 59 -6.29 -16.27 11.12
CA ALA A 59 -6.05 -15.32 12.18
C ALA A 59 -7.34 -14.78 12.80
N ASP A 60 -8.39 -14.54 12.01
CA ASP A 60 -9.69 -14.10 12.50
C ASP A 60 -10.33 -15.17 13.38
N SER A 61 -10.30 -16.43 12.93
CA SER A 61 -10.77 -17.57 13.72
C SER A 61 -10.06 -17.68 15.07
N ASP A 62 -8.73 -17.55 15.09
CA ASP A 62 -7.93 -17.59 16.33
C ASP A 62 -8.29 -16.45 17.29
N LEU A 63 -8.47 -15.24 16.76
CA LEU A 63 -8.78 -14.06 17.58
C LEU A 63 -10.20 -14.12 18.14
N LEU A 64 -11.16 -14.68 17.39
CA LEU A 64 -12.54 -14.88 17.82
C LEU A 64 -12.71 -16.03 18.82
N ALA A 65 -11.83 -17.04 18.77
CA ALA A 65 -11.86 -18.17 19.69
C ALA A 65 -11.32 -17.83 21.11
N GLU A 66 -10.69 -16.67 21.28
CA GLU A 66 -10.06 -16.26 22.53
C GLU A 66 -11.08 -15.80 23.59
N ASP A 67 -11.30 -16.61 24.63
CA ASP A 67 -12.26 -16.31 25.72
C ASP A 67 -11.62 -15.63 26.94
N ARG A 68 -10.28 -15.65 27.06
CA ARG A 68 -9.59 -15.20 28.26
C ARG A 68 -9.61 -13.69 28.33
N ASN A 69 -10.02 -13.13 29.49
CA ASN A 69 -10.05 -11.68 29.71
C ASN A 69 -8.70 -10.99 29.39
N LEU A 70 -7.57 -11.61 29.77
CA LEU A 70 -6.23 -11.10 29.44
C LEU A 70 -5.92 -11.16 27.94
N GLY A 71 -6.41 -12.19 27.24
CA GLY A 71 -6.26 -12.34 25.80
C GLY A 71 -7.03 -11.25 25.05
N ILE A 72 -8.29 -11.03 25.42
CA ILE A 72 -9.15 -9.98 24.86
C ILE A 72 -8.52 -8.58 25.05
N GLU A 73 -7.92 -8.31 26.22
CA GLU A 73 -7.22 -7.06 26.48
C GLU A 73 -6.01 -6.87 25.56
N ILE A 74 -5.23 -7.94 25.34
CA ILE A 74 -4.10 -7.94 24.39
C ILE A 74 -4.59 -7.65 22.97
N ILE A 75 -5.66 -8.30 22.52
CA ILE A 75 -6.25 -8.08 21.18
C ILE A 75 -6.68 -6.63 21.03
N LYS A 76 -7.39 -6.07 22.01
CA LYS A 76 -7.85 -4.68 22.01
C LYS A 76 -6.67 -3.69 21.96
N SER A 77 -5.64 -3.91 22.77
CA SER A 77 -4.41 -3.10 22.76
C SER A 77 -3.72 -3.16 21.39
N CYS A 78 -3.54 -4.36 20.82
CA CYS A 78 -2.96 -4.54 19.50
C CYS A 78 -3.79 -3.85 18.41
N ASN A 79 -5.11 -3.93 18.45
CA ASN A 79 -5.99 -3.28 17.48
C ASN A 79 -5.88 -1.75 17.54
N VAL A 80 -5.87 -1.17 18.74
CA VAL A 80 -5.72 0.28 18.94
C VAL A 80 -4.36 0.76 18.42
N GLU A 81 -3.28 0.06 18.75
CA GLU A 81 -1.93 0.41 18.26
C GLU A 81 -1.86 0.35 16.73
N THR A 82 -2.42 -0.70 16.14
CA THR A 82 -2.42 -0.92 14.68
C THR A 82 -3.25 0.15 13.98
N THR A 83 -4.46 0.41 14.46
CA THR A 83 -5.35 1.46 13.93
C THR A 83 -4.68 2.82 14.00
N ARG A 84 -4.00 3.14 15.11
CA ARG A 84 -3.26 4.39 15.26
C ARG A 84 -2.13 4.51 14.24
N SER A 85 -1.33 3.45 14.08
CA SER A 85 -0.23 3.43 13.10
C SER A 85 -0.74 3.58 11.66
N ILE A 86 -1.82 2.89 11.29
CA ILE A 86 -2.44 2.99 9.97
C ILE A 86 -3.02 4.38 9.73
N CYS A 87 -3.70 4.96 10.73
CA CYS A 87 -4.25 6.31 10.65
C CYS A 87 -3.14 7.34 10.41
N LEU A 88 -2.05 7.29 11.19
CA LEU A 88 -0.90 8.18 11.01
C LEU A 88 -0.26 8.02 9.63
N TYR A 89 -0.05 6.78 9.18
CA TYR A 89 0.50 6.50 7.85
C TYR A 89 -0.41 7.04 6.72
N SER A 90 -1.72 6.86 6.85
CA SER A 90 -2.71 7.33 5.88
C SER A 90 -2.75 8.87 5.83
N LEU A 91 -2.69 9.53 6.98
CA LEU A 91 -2.65 10.99 7.07
C LEU A 91 -1.38 11.55 6.42
N LEU A 92 -0.21 11.00 6.75
CA LEU A 92 1.06 11.42 6.15
C LEU A 92 1.06 11.23 4.63
N SER A 93 0.60 10.07 4.16
CA SER A 93 0.48 9.77 2.73
C SER A 93 -0.48 10.72 2.02
N GLY A 94 -1.61 11.05 2.65
CA GLY A 94 -2.57 12.03 2.13
C GLY A 94 -1.97 13.43 1.97
N VAL A 95 -1.18 13.89 2.96
CA VAL A 95 -0.45 15.16 2.88
C VAL A 95 0.55 15.15 1.72
N THR A 96 1.26 14.04 1.49
CA THR A 96 2.20 13.92 0.36
C THR A 96 1.48 13.99 -0.99
N VAL A 97 0.36 13.27 -1.15
CA VAL A 97 -0.43 13.29 -2.40
C VAL A 97 -0.99 14.68 -2.65
N PHE A 98 -1.53 15.33 -1.61
CA PHE A 98 -2.02 16.70 -1.71
C PHE A 98 -0.91 17.69 -2.06
N GLY A 99 0.26 17.57 -1.42
CA GLY A 99 1.43 18.39 -1.73
C GLY A 99 1.90 18.23 -3.18
N TRP A 100 1.91 17.00 -3.69
CA TRP A 100 2.20 16.73 -5.11
C TRP A 100 1.17 17.36 -6.03
N ALA A 101 -0.13 17.21 -5.73
CA ALA A 101 -1.20 17.80 -6.53
C ALA A 101 -1.17 19.34 -6.51
N ALA A 102 -0.82 19.95 -5.36
CA ALA A 102 -0.69 21.39 -5.21
C ALA A 102 0.57 21.95 -5.89
N SER A 103 1.63 21.15 -6.02
CA SER A 103 2.89 21.51 -6.68
C SER A 103 2.86 21.31 -8.20
N ALA A 104 1.77 20.80 -8.78
CA ALA A 104 1.64 20.64 -10.21
C ALA A 104 1.70 22.01 -10.92
N GLU A 105 2.64 22.19 -11.85
CA GLU A 105 2.82 23.44 -12.57
C GLU A 105 1.59 23.77 -13.44
N LYS A 106 1.13 25.04 -13.40
CA LYS A 106 0.06 25.52 -14.28
C LYS A 106 0.47 25.32 -15.75
N ASN A 107 -0.43 24.76 -16.55
CA ASN A 107 -0.26 24.48 -17.98
C ASN A 107 0.75 23.39 -18.35
N GLN A 108 1.13 22.53 -17.40
CA GLN A 108 1.85 21.30 -17.70
C GLN A 108 1.06 20.08 -17.22
N LEU A 109 1.17 18.98 -17.97
CA LEU A 109 0.60 17.71 -17.55
C LEU A 109 1.33 17.22 -16.29
N PRO A 110 0.61 16.76 -15.24
CA PRO A 110 1.20 16.32 -13.98
C PRO A 110 2.27 15.23 -14.14
N LEU A 111 2.15 14.41 -15.17
CA LEU A 111 3.19 13.49 -15.59
C LEU A 111 3.49 13.72 -17.08
N ARG A 112 4.77 13.97 -17.38
CA ARG A 112 5.23 14.07 -18.77
C ARG A 112 5.12 12.69 -19.42
N ALA A 113 4.18 12.54 -20.34
CA ALA A 113 3.93 11.31 -21.07
C ALA A 113 3.72 11.63 -22.56
N TRP A 114 4.10 10.68 -23.41
CA TRP A 114 3.84 10.78 -24.84
C TRP A 114 2.39 10.34 -25.13
N TYR A 115 1.66 11.17 -25.88
CA TYR A 115 0.31 10.88 -26.35
C TYR A 115 0.29 10.87 -27.88
N PRO A 116 -0.48 9.99 -28.53
CA PRO A 116 -0.61 9.92 -29.99
C PRO A 116 -1.44 11.08 -30.59
N TYR A 117 -1.87 12.04 -29.75
CA TYR A 117 -2.65 13.21 -30.12
C TYR A 117 -2.06 14.48 -29.46
N ASP A 118 -2.37 15.66 -30.00
CA ASP A 118 -1.88 16.94 -29.49
C ASP A 118 -2.57 17.30 -28.17
N ALA A 119 -2.01 16.80 -27.07
CA ALA A 119 -2.50 17.05 -25.71
C ALA A 119 -2.26 18.48 -25.23
N SER A 120 -1.69 19.39 -26.05
CA SER A 120 -1.47 20.80 -25.69
C SER A 120 -2.65 21.71 -26.03
N LYS A 121 -3.63 21.24 -26.81
CA LYS A 121 -4.79 22.02 -27.27
C LYS A 121 -6.08 21.63 -26.54
N SER A 122 -6.90 22.63 -26.21
CA SER A 122 -8.27 22.40 -25.71
C SER A 122 -9.15 21.82 -26.85
N PRO A 123 -10.01 20.81 -26.60
CA PRO A 123 -10.39 20.22 -25.31
C PRO A 123 -9.55 19.00 -24.88
N ALA A 124 -8.63 18.52 -25.72
CA ALA A 124 -7.85 17.31 -25.45
C ALA A 124 -6.94 17.44 -24.22
N TYR A 125 -6.41 18.64 -23.96
CA TYR A 125 -5.62 18.94 -22.76
C TYR A 125 -6.40 18.68 -21.46
N GLU A 126 -7.60 19.25 -21.33
CA GLU A 126 -8.42 19.16 -20.12
C GLU A 126 -8.83 17.73 -19.82
N LEU A 127 -9.24 16.99 -20.86
CA LEU A 127 -9.61 15.58 -20.73
C LEU A 127 -8.42 14.72 -20.31
N THR A 128 -7.24 14.96 -20.89
CA THR A 128 -6.01 14.23 -20.56
C THR A 128 -5.54 14.56 -19.15
N TYR A 129 -5.62 15.82 -18.76
CA TYR A 129 -5.28 16.28 -17.41
C TYR A 129 -6.16 15.62 -16.35
N PHE A 130 -7.47 15.58 -16.58
CA PHE A 130 -8.42 14.94 -15.66
C PHE A 130 -8.16 13.42 -15.57
N ASN A 131 -8.02 12.75 -16.71
CA ASN A 131 -7.72 11.32 -16.75
C ASN A 131 -6.41 11.00 -16.00
N GLN A 132 -5.33 11.73 -16.28
CA GLN A 132 -4.03 11.50 -15.65
C GLN A 132 -4.08 11.79 -14.14
N SER A 133 -4.71 12.88 -13.72
CA SER A 133 -4.87 13.22 -12.30
C SER A 133 -5.66 12.16 -11.53
N SER A 134 -6.74 11.65 -12.13
CA SER A 134 -7.54 10.58 -11.55
C SER A 134 -6.75 9.26 -11.46
N ALA A 135 -5.99 8.92 -12.50
CA ALA A 135 -5.15 7.73 -12.54
C ALA A 135 -4.04 7.77 -11.49
N VAL A 136 -3.38 8.92 -11.31
CA VAL A 136 -2.33 9.09 -10.28
C VAL A 136 -2.92 9.01 -8.89
N THR A 137 -4.05 9.67 -8.64
CA THR A 137 -4.73 9.60 -7.34
C THR A 137 -5.12 8.16 -7.00
N ALA A 138 -5.68 7.43 -7.97
CA ALA A 138 -6.04 6.02 -7.80
C ALA A 138 -4.81 5.13 -7.55
N ALA A 139 -3.71 5.33 -8.31
CA ALA A 139 -2.48 4.59 -8.12
C ALA A 139 -1.85 4.83 -6.74
N ALA A 140 -1.84 6.09 -6.28
CA ALA A 140 -1.35 6.46 -4.96
C ALA A 140 -2.18 5.79 -3.85
N LEU A 141 -3.52 5.83 -3.97
CA LEU A 141 -4.41 5.18 -3.00
C LEU A 141 -4.18 3.66 -2.95
N VAL A 142 -4.10 3.00 -4.10
CA VAL A 142 -3.82 1.56 -4.15
C VAL A 142 -2.45 1.24 -3.56
N ASN A 143 -1.42 2.06 -3.80
CA ASN A 143 -0.11 1.84 -3.18
C ASN A 143 -0.20 1.91 -1.64
N VAL A 144 -0.90 2.92 -1.11
CA VAL A 144 -1.14 3.06 0.34
C VAL A 144 -1.91 1.87 0.90
N CYS A 145 -2.92 1.37 0.19
CA CYS A 145 -3.68 0.19 0.59
C CYS A 145 -2.80 -1.07 0.65
N LEU A 146 -1.90 -1.28 -0.32
CA LEU A 146 -1.00 -2.44 -0.34
C LEU A 146 -0.01 -2.40 0.83
N ASP A 147 0.56 -1.23 1.13
CA ASP A 147 1.47 -1.05 2.26
C ASP A 147 0.74 -1.24 3.61
N THR A 148 -0.51 -0.77 3.68
CA THR A 148 -1.39 -0.96 4.84
C THR A 148 -1.77 -2.43 5.05
N LEU A 149 -2.06 -3.17 3.98
CA LEU A 149 -2.37 -4.60 4.03
C LEU A 149 -1.22 -5.37 4.66
N VAL A 150 0.01 -5.20 4.15
CA VAL A 150 1.20 -5.88 4.68
C VAL A 150 1.44 -5.52 6.15
N THR A 151 1.33 -4.23 6.50
CA THR A 151 1.51 -3.77 7.88
C THR A 151 0.45 -4.36 8.82
N SER A 152 -0.79 -4.51 8.36
CA SER A 152 -1.89 -5.10 9.13
C SER A 152 -1.65 -6.59 9.37
N LEU A 153 -1.22 -7.35 8.35
CA LEU A 153 -0.88 -8.76 8.50
C LEU A 153 0.25 -8.97 9.53
N ILE A 154 1.29 -8.14 9.49
CA ILE A 154 2.38 -8.17 10.48
C ILE A 154 1.84 -7.87 11.89
N ALA A 155 0.93 -6.91 12.01
CA ALA A 155 0.34 -6.55 13.29
C ALA A 155 -0.55 -7.65 13.88
N VAL A 156 -1.30 -8.36 13.03
CA VAL A 156 -2.10 -9.54 13.40
C VAL A 156 -1.18 -10.68 13.84
N CYS A 157 -0.11 -10.97 13.10
CA CYS A 157 0.90 -11.96 13.49
C CYS A 157 1.51 -11.64 14.87
N ARG A 158 1.88 -10.37 15.10
CA ARG A 158 2.35 -9.89 16.41
C ARG A 158 1.33 -10.13 17.52
N CYS A 159 0.04 -9.93 17.24
CA CYS A 159 -1.04 -10.19 18.19
C CYS A 159 -1.13 -11.69 18.54
N ARG A 160 -1.16 -12.57 17.54
CA ARG A 160 -1.15 -14.04 17.73
C ARG A 160 0.05 -14.50 18.57
N LEU A 161 1.24 -13.97 18.29
CA LEU A 161 2.44 -14.26 19.10
C LEU A 161 2.30 -13.86 20.57
N ARG A 162 1.63 -12.74 20.87
CA ARG A 162 1.35 -12.33 22.26
C ARG A 162 0.34 -13.24 22.95
N LEU A 163 -0.66 -13.75 22.22
CA LEU A 163 -1.62 -14.72 22.75
C LEU A 163 -0.97 -16.09 23.04
N VAL A 164 -0.06 -16.53 22.18
CA VAL A 164 0.76 -17.72 22.44
C VAL A 164 1.62 -17.51 23.69
N ALA A 165 2.27 -16.35 23.81
CA ALA A 165 3.05 -16.02 25.00
C ALA A 165 2.20 -15.99 26.28
N LEU A 166 0.94 -15.51 26.21
CA LEU A 166 0.00 -15.58 27.32
C LEU A 166 -0.32 -17.04 27.68
N SER A 167 -0.60 -17.87 26.68
CA SER A 167 -0.91 -19.30 26.87
C SER A 167 0.22 -20.06 27.55
N LEU A 168 1.46 -19.78 27.17
CA LEU A 168 2.64 -20.37 27.80
C LEU A 168 2.80 -19.93 29.26
N ARG A 169 2.46 -18.66 29.59
CA ARG A 169 2.53 -18.15 30.96
C ARG A 169 1.46 -18.75 31.88
N THR A 170 0.28 -19.04 31.33
CA THR A 170 -0.85 -19.60 32.09
C THR A 170 -0.84 -21.13 32.15
N LEU A 171 0.03 -21.80 31.38
CA LEU A 171 0.04 -23.26 31.18
C LEU A 171 0.09 -24.06 32.50
N CYS A 172 0.81 -23.57 33.50
CA CYS A 172 1.00 -24.28 34.77
C CYS A 172 0.01 -23.89 35.88
N GLN A 173 -0.91 -22.93 35.65
CA GLN A 173 -1.76 -22.36 36.71
C GLN A 173 -2.88 -23.29 37.24
N GLY A 174 -3.00 -24.50 36.70
CA GLY A 174 -4.00 -25.49 37.15
C GLY A 174 -3.44 -26.91 37.32
N ILE A 175 -2.12 -27.09 37.33
CA ILE A 175 -1.52 -28.41 37.52
C ILE A 175 -1.45 -28.68 39.03
N PRO A 176 -2.18 -29.68 39.57
CA PRO A 176 -2.02 -30.07 40.96
C PRO A 176 -0.60 -30.60 41.15
N LEU A 177 0.17 -29.90 41.99
CA LEU A 177 1.48 -30.39 42.42
C LEU A 177 1.27 -31.51 43.44
N PRO A 178 1.98 -32.65 43.33
CA PRO A 178 1.90 -33.68 44.34
C PRO A 178 2.37 -33.12 45.69
N ASP A 179 1.52 -33.23 46.71
CA ASP A 179 1.89 -32.92 48.10
C ASP A 179 3.07 -33.81 48.49
N LYS A 180 4.16 -33.19 48.93
CA LYS A 180 5.35 -33.88 49.45
C LYS A 180 5.13 -34.39 50.86
#